data_AF-A0A7C1YUD4-F1
#
_entry.id   AF-A0A7C1YUD4-F1
#
_cell.length_a   1.000
_cell.length_b   1.000
_cell.length_c   1.000
_cell.angle_alpha   90.00
_cell.angle_beta   90.00
_cell.angle_gamma   90.00
#
_symmetry.space_group_name_H-M   'P 1'
#
loop_
_entity.id
_entity.type
_entity.pdbx_description
1 polymer ?
#
loop_
_entity_poly.entity_id
_entity_poly.type
_entity_poly.pdbx_seq_one_letter_code
_entity_poly.pdbx_strand_id
1 'polypeptide(L)'
;MNTPVGRYVVILKKWWWLFAIGVLVPAIIIRLLLSMQPGMYQARATLMIGTSLQNPEPDPWQLTVANNLANAYARLAREGPVMEAVITRLGLNRQPEQLAAQITTRVYPEAQLLVLEVVDADPRAAALIANALASELVQRSPMSQEEQAQRQAFIRDRLDGLEERIERLDQEIADLEASLVALTSATELDAARSRLRELEAVRMEYQATYASLLESYRTSAPNVVSVFEPAVEPTAALARRDNLAMAVAGISGLMLTIAGALLIEYLDDSVRWEEEMKQSVAGLPVLGALPKTAVGDGSIVEVIDPLSPGAEMARALRTNIILAAGERSPEVLLLTSPTLQDGKTRTVAQLGLAFVGGGRRVIMVDADLRKPSLHTLFDLPDPFGLAELLAGDVPLDGSAWPRGVQETGVEGLYLLPAGKPPLDPSRLLTSPRLHELLDFLKRQADVIVIDSPPELAAPDASVLASVADGTVLVVSAGKTSLGKIQKTRERLESREGVKLLGVTFNQVKVNGDYYSAYGRVSRRHKGGLWYLLRRRLPFIGRGAEGEEEGFVLSLAEMADYLGVSRATARRWCKSGRLPAFRSWFGWRIREEDLRAAMPQIMRNARV
;
A
#
# COMPACT_ATOMS: atom_id res chain seq x y z
N MET A 1 5.36 -26.29 -7.70
CA MET A 1 5.39 -26.50 -6.23
C MET A 1 4.27 -25.66 -5.61
N ASN A 2 3.12 -26.28 -5.34
CA ASN A 2 1.95 -25.64 -4.74
C ASN A 2 2.06 -25.69 -3.21
N THR A 3 2.89 -24.83 -2.61
CA THR A 3 2.76 -24.53 -1.18
C THR A 3 1.78 -23.37 -1.04
N PRO A 4 0.92 -23.34 0.00
CA PRO A 4 0.02 -22.21 0.28
C PRO A 4 0.77 -20.87 0.34
N VAL A 5 2.06 -20.91 0.70
CA VAL A 5 2.99 -19.77 0.72
C VAL A 5 3.12 -19.08 -0.64
N GLY A 6 3.14 -19.82 -1.75
CA GLY A 6 3.28 -19.23 -3.08
C GLY A 6 2.11 -18.31 -3.46
N ARG A 7 0.90 -18.63 -2.99
CA ARG A 7 -0.31 -17.83 -3.23
C ARG A 7 -0.23 -16.48 -2.52
N TYR A 8 0.25 -16.46 -1.27
CA TYR A 8 0.44 -15.22 -0.51
C TYR A 8 1.50 -14.30 -1.12
N VAL A 9 2.58 -14.84 -1.68
CA VAL A 9 3.64 -14.04 -2.34
C VAL A 9 3.12 -13.32 -3.59
N VAL A 10 2.25 -13.98 -4.38
CA VAL A 10 1.63 -13.36 -5.56
C VAL A 10 0.70 -12.22 -5.16
N ILE A 11 -0.11 -12.42 -4.10
CA ILE A 11 -0.98 -11.37 -3.54
C ILE A 11 -0.13 -10.19 -3.06
N LEU A 12 0.96 -10.46 -2.32
CA LEU A 12 1.87 -9.42 -1.85
C LEU A 12 2.44 -8.61 -3.02
N LYS A 13 2.89 -9.28 -4.08
CA LYS A 13 3.47 -8.61 -5.24
C LYS A 13 2.45 -7.84 -6.09
N LYS A 14 1.18 -8.28 -6.12
CA LYS A 14 0.08 -7.59 -6.82
C LYS A 14 -0.33 -6.31 -6.08
N TRP A 15 -0.34 -6.35 -4.76
CA TRP A 15 -0.92 -5.28 -3.91
C TRP A 15 0.09 -4.54 -3.03
N TRP A 16 1.40 -4.72 -3.24
CA TRP A 16 2.45 -4.09 -2.41
C TRP A 16 2.30 -2.57 -2.25
N TRP A 17 1.86 -1.90 -3.33
CA TRP A 17 1.63 -0.45 -3.35
C TRP A 17 0.46 -0.03 -2.45
N LEU A 18 -0.59 -0.86 -2.34
CA LEU A 18 -1.68 -0.59 -1.41
C LEU A 18 -1.18 -0.68 0.04
N PHE A 19 -0.37 -1.68 0.38
CA PHE A 19 0.17 -1.81 1.74
C PHE A 19 1.03 -0.60 2.13
N ALA A 20 1.84 -0.10 1.19
CA ALA A 20 2.63 1.11 1.40
C ALA A 20 1.73 2.34 1.64
N ILE A 21 0.69 2.52 0.81
CA ILE A 21 -0.28 3.62 0.97
C ILE A 21 -1.04 3.49 2.30
N GLY A 22 -1.48 2.29 2.64
CA GLY A 22 -2.23 1.97 3.85
C GLY A 22 -1.47 2.29 5.14
N VAL A 23 -0.14 2.21 5.12
CA VAL A 23 0.70 2.60 6.26
C VAL A 23 1.02 4.10 6.24
N LEU A 24 1.45 4.61 5.08
CA LEU A 24 1.99 5.96 4.98
C LEU A 24 0.91 7.04 5.12
N VAL A 25 -0.24 6.87 4.49
CA VAL A 25 -1.29 7.90 4.48
C VAL A 25 -1.83 8.18 5.89
N PRO A 26 -2.26 7.17 6.68
CA PRO A 26 -2.71 7.42 8.06
C PRO A 26 -1.62 8.01 8.94
N ALA A 27 -0.36 7.56 8.79
CA ALA A 27 0.77 8.08 9.55
C ALA A 27 1.09 9.56 9.22
N ILE A 28 0.95 9.95 7.95
CA ILE A 28 1.11 11.36 7.53
C ILE A 28 -0.06 12.20 8.04
N ILE A 29 -1.30 11.72 7.92
CA ILE A 29 -2.49 12.43 8.41
C ILE A 29 -2.39 12.66 9.92
N ILE A 30 -2.04 11.64 10.70
CA ILE A 30 -1.93 11.80 12.15
C ILE A 30 -0.80 12.77 12.52
N ARG A 31 0.34 12.74 11.80
CA ARG A 31 1.42 13.70 12.01
C ARG A 31 0.99 15.14 11.68
N LEU A 32 0.24 15.32 10.59
CA LEU A 32 -0.30 16.63 10.22
C LEU A 32 -1.28 17.14 11.27
N LEU A 33 -2.23 16.31 11.71
CA LEU A 33 -3.20 16.66 12.76
C LEU A 33 -2.51 17.03 14.08
N LEU A 34 -1.48 16.26 14.48
CA LEU A 34 -0.71 16.53 15.69
C LEU A 34 0.12 17.82 15.56
N SER A 35 0.63 18.15 14.36
CA SER A 35 1.38 19.39 14.12
C SER A 35 0.52 20.66 14.19
N MET A 36 -0.79 20.53 13.99
CA MET A 36 -1.72 21.66 14.12
C MET A 36 -2.13 21.95 15.57
N GLN A 37 -1.85 21.03 16.50
CA GLN A 37 -2.14 21.25 17.92
C GLN A 37 -0.96 21.97 18.57
N PRO A 38 -1.20 23.03 19.37
CA PRO A 38 -0.13 23.72 20.08
C PRO A 38 0.59 22.77 21.05
N GLY A 39 1.89 22.99 21.21
CA GLY A 39 2.67 22.37 22.27
C GLY A 39 2.18 22.84 23.63
N MET A 40 2.18 21.96 24.61
CA MET A 40 1.94 22.34 26.01
C MET A 40 3.28 22.61 26.67
N TYR A 41 3.39 23.70 27.41
CA TYR A 41 4.58 24.15 28.11
C TYR A 41 4.34 24.12 29.61
N GLN A 42 5.36 23.72 30.37
CA GLN A 42 5.29 23.64 31.82
C GLN A 42 6.25 24.65 32.45
N ALA A 43 5.73 25.55 33.27
CA ALA A 43 6.53 26.44 34.12
C ALA A 43 6.45 25.98 35.58
N ARG A 44 7.53 26.23 36.34
CA ARG A 44 7.64 25.81 37.73
C ARG A 44 8.04 26.98 38.62
N ALA A 45 7.24 27.28 39.65
CA ALA A 45 7.64 28.17 40.74
C ALA A 45 7.81 27.36 42.03
N THR A 46 8.86 27.63 42.79
CA THR A 46 9.16 26.93 44.03
C THR A 46 9.03 27.90 45.20
N LEU A 47 8.16 27.55 46.15
CA LEU A 47 7.97 28.26 47.41
C LEU A 47 8.65 27.51 48.55
N MET A 48 9.24 28.24 49.50
CA MET A 48 9.74 27.73 50.76
C MET A 48 8.77 28.09 51.88
N ILE A 49 8.52 27.13 52.78
CA ILE A 49 7.53 27.25 53.85
C ILE A 49 8.19 27.01 55.20
N GLY A 50 8.17 28.04 56.05
CA GLY A 50 8.93 28.08 57.29
C GLY A 50 10.34 28.63 57.10
N THR A 51 11.10 28.64 58.19
CA THR A 51 12.45 29.24 58.28
C THR A 51 13.52 28.24 58.69
N SER A 52 13.22 26.93 58.67
CA SER A 52 14.12 25.91 59.21
C SER A 52 15.49 25.86 58.51
N LEU A 53 15.54 26.15 57.20
CA LEU A 53 16.79 26.21 56.42
C LEU A 53 17.65 27.43 56.79
N GLN A 54 17.09 28.40 57.51
CA GLN A 54 17.78 29.59 58.02
C GLN A 54 18.19 29.41 59.49
N ASN A 55 17.70 28.37 60.17
CA ASN A 55 17.99 28.12 61.57
C ASN A 55 19.04 27.00 61.72
N PRO A 56 20.21 27.25 62.33
CA PRO A 56 21.25 26.24 62.54
C PRO A 56 20.78 25.00 63.32
N GLU A 57 19.79 25.15 64.19
CA GLU A 57 19.19 24.07 64.99
C GLU A 57 17.66 24.07 64.82
N PRO A 58 17.13 23.38 63.81
CA PRO A 58 15.69 23.37 63.55
C PRO A 58 14.95 22.50 64.58
N ASP A 59 13.91 23.06 65.17
CA ASP A 59 13.03 22.35 66.12
C ASP A 59 12.14 21.32 65.37
N PRO A 60 12.11 20.04 65.80
CA PRO A 60 11.24 19.01 65.21
C PRO A 60 9.76 19.38 65.14
N TRP A 61 9.26 20.16 66.10
CA TRP A 61 7.89 20.68 66.04
C TRP A 61 7.69 21.65 64.88
N GLN A 62 8.66 22.55 64.64
CA GLN A 62 8.62 23.50 63.52
C GLN A 62 8.60 22.79 62.16
N LEU A 63 9.36 21.69 62.01
CA LEU A 63 9.32 20.86 60.79
C LEU A 63 7.91 20.30 60.54
N THR A 64 7.23 19.84 61.60
CA THR A 64 5.87 19.29 61.50
C THR A 64 4.85 20.36 61.13
N VAL A 65 4.94 21.54 61.75
CA VAL A 65 4.07 22.68 61.44
C VAL A 65 4.30 23.17 60.01
N ALA A 66 5.54 23.32 59.58
CA ALA A 66 5.89 23.70 58.21
C ALA A 66 5.30 22.72 57.17
N ASN A 67 5.34 21.41 57.45
CA ASN A 67 4.74 20.39 56.58
C ASN A 67 3.21 20.47 56.51
N ASN A 68 2.55 20.70 57.64
CA ASN A 68 1.10 20.89 57.67
C ASN A 68 0.68 22.15 56.90
N LEU A 69 1.44 23.23 57.06
CA LEU A 69 1.23 24.47 56.32
C LEU A 69 1.50 24.27 54.83
N ALA A 70 2.55 23.54 54.45
CA ALA A 70 2.83 23.24 53.05
C ALA A 70 1.68 22.52 52.35
N ASN A 71 1.07 21.54 53.03
CA ASN A 71 -0.12 20.88 52.53
C ASN A 71 -1.35 21.81 52.48
N ALA A 72 -1.52 22.71 53.45
CA ALA A 72 -2.60 23.69 53.46
C ALA A 72 -2.48 24.69 52.30
N TYR A 73 -1.30 25.27 52.10
CA TYR A 73 -1.02 26.18 50.97
C TYR A 73 -1.11 25.46 49.62
N ALA A 74 -0.68 24.19 49.51
CA ALA A 74 -0.83 23.40 48.30
C ALA A 74 -2.29 23.17 47.87
N ARG A 75 -3.21 23.07 48.85
CA ARG A 75 -4.66 23.01 48.60
C ARG A 75 -5.21 24.39 48.26
N LEU A 76 -4.88 25.39 49.07
CA LEU A 76 -5.32 26.78 48.88
C LEU A 76 -4.93 27.33 47.50
N ALA A 77 -3.77 26.92 46.97
CA ALA A 77 -3.29 27.25 45.63
C ALA A 77 -4.22 26.80 44.48
N ARG A 78 -5.20 25.93 44.74
CA ARG A 78 -6.16 25.42 43.75
C ARG A 78 -7.61 25.82 44.06
N GLU A 79 -7.83 26.62 45.11
CA GLU A 79 -9.16 27.07 45.53
C GLU A 79 -9.61 28.31 44.73
N GLY A 80 -10.92 28.41 44.51
CA GLY A 80 -11.55 29.47 43.71
C GLY A 80 -11.09 30.89 44.04
N PRO A 81 -11.04 31.31 45.33
CA PRO A 81 -10.65 32.68 45.70
C PRO A 81 -9.20 33.06 45.34
N VAL A 82 -8.29 32.09 45.25
CA VAL A 82 -6.90 32.33 44.84
C VAL A 82 -6.82 32.38 43.31
N MET A 83 -7.55 31.49 42.63
CA MET A 83 -7.63 31.48 41.17
C MET A 83 -8.25 32.78 40.63
N GLU A 84 -9.33 33.26 41.24
CA GLU A 84 -9.99 34.52 40.86
C GLU A 84 -9.06 35.73 41.02
N ALA A 85 -8.27 35.76 42.09
CA ALA A 85 -7.27 36.80 42.30
C ALA A 85 -6.18 36.78 41.21
N VAL A 86 -5.67 35.60 40.84
CA VAL A 86 -4.69 35.44 39.76
C VAL A 86 -5.30 35.84 38.40
N ILE A 87 -6.53 35.41 38.11
CA ILE A 87 -7.28 35.76 36.89
C ILE A 87 -7.45 37.28 36.78
N THR A 88 -7.88 37.92 37.84
CA THR A 88 -8.10 39.37 37.90
C THR A 88 -6.79 40.14 37.74
N ARG A 89 -5.72 39.69 38.40
CA ARG A 89 -4.40 40.33 38.36
C ARG A 89 -3.75 40.25 36.98
N LEU A 90 -3.91 39.13 36.28
CA LEU A 90 -3.31 38.90 34.97
C LEU A 90 -4.26 39.23 33.80
N GLY A 91 -5.51 39.61 34.07
CA GLY A 91 -6.51 39.91 33.04
C GLY A 91 -6.86 38.70 32.16
N LEU A 92 -6.90 37.50 32.74
CA LEU A 92 -7.14 36.26 32.00
C LEU A 92 -8.63 36.09 31.67
N ASN A 93 -8.96 35.69 30.45
CA ASN A 93 -10.34 35.36 30.06
C ASN A 93 -10.61 33.86 30.26
N ARG A 94 -10.58 33.38 31.51
CA ARG A 94 -10.75 31.95 31.87
C ARG A 94 -11.56 31.82 33.17
N GLN A 95 -12.22 30.67 33.34
CA GLN A 95 -12.93 30.35 34.58
C GLN A 95 -11.96 29.80 35.65
N PRO A 96 -12.21 30.02 36.96
CA PRO A 96 -11.37 29.51 38.05
C PRO A 96 -11.10 28.00 37.99
N GLU A 97 -12.10 27.20 37.60
CA GLU A 97 -11.98 25.74 37.51
C GLU A 97 -11.03 25.31 36.38
N GLN A 98 -11.03 26.05 35.28
CA GLN A 98 -10.14 25.79 34.15
C GLN A 98 -8.68 26.09 34.51
N LEU A 99 -8.45 27.15 35.28
CA LEU A 99 -7.12 27.49 35.78
C LEU A 99 -6.63 26.47 36.82
N ALA A 100 -7.51 26.05 37.74
CA ALA A 100 -7.20 25.02 38.74
C ALA A 100 -6.83 23.65 38.13
N ALA A 101 -7.34 23.34 36.93
CA ALA A 101 -6.99 22.13 36.19
C ALA A 101 -5.60 22.19 35.52
N GLN A 102 -5.07 23.39 35.30
CA GLN A 102 -3.74 23.63 34.72
C GLN A 102 -2.62 23.61 35.77
N ILE A 103 -2.98 23.67 37.05
CA ILE A 103 -2.06 23.78 38.18
C ILE A 103 -1.93 22.44 38.88
N THR A 104 -0.70 21.97 39.01
CA THR A 104 -0.32 20.82 39.85
C THR A 104 0.58 21.31 40.97
N THR A 105 0.26 20.90 42.21
CA THR A 105 1.07 21.23 43.38
C THR A 105 1.79 19.99 43.89
N ARG A 106 3.08 20.11 44.20
CA ARG A 106 3.89 19.03 44.79
C ARG A 106 4.57 19.56 46.05
N VAL A 107 4.36 18.87 47.17
CA VAL A 107 5.01 19.19 48.44
C VAL A 107 6.19 18.25 48.63
N TYR A 108 7.34 18.79 49.01
CA TYR A 108 8.54 18.06 49.40
C TYR A 108 8.79 18.31 50.90
N PRO A 109 8.23 17.47 51.79
CA PRO A 109 8.23 17.71 53.24
C PRO A 109 9.64 17.84 53.84
N GLU A 110 10.58 17.03 53.36
CA GLU A 110 11.97 17.04 53.84
C GLU A 110 12.72 18.33 53.47
N ALA A 111 12.34 18.96 52.37
CA ALA A 111 12.98 20.18 51.89
C ALA A 111 12.17 21.45 52.23
N GLN A 112 10.96 21.31 52.80
CA GLN A 112 10.01 22.41 53.02
C GLN A 112 9.69 23.21 51.76
N LEU A 113 9.69 22.53 50.62
CA LEU A 113 9.40 23.14 49.32
C LEU A 113 8.00 22.78 48.87
N LEU A 114 7.27 23.80 48.44
CA LEU A 114 6.03 23.67 47.68
C LEU A 114 6.32 24.07 46.23
N VAL A 115 6.25 23.10 45.33
CA VAL A 115 6.44 23.29 43.90
C VAL A 115 5.10 23.45 43.22
N LEU A 116 4.93 24.57 42.53
CA LEU A 116 3.78 24.92 41.72
C LEU A 116 4.13 24.69 40.24
N GLU A 117 3.47 23.73 39.61
CA GLU A 117 3.65 23.43 38.19
C GLU A 117 2.41 23.92 37.41
N VAL A 118 2.61 24.78 36.43
CA VAL A 118 1.54 25.33 35.59
C VAL A 118 1.77 24.91 34.15
N VAL A 119 0.73 24.34 33.53
CA VAL A 119 0.78 23.86 32.14
C VAL A 119 -0.14 24.71 31.26
N ASP A 120 0.44 25.36 30.24
CA ASP A 120 -0.28 26.23 29.30
C ASP A 120 0.22 26.04 27.85
N ALA A 121 -0.56 26.48 26.86
CA ALA A 121 -0.15 26.52 25.46
C ALA A 121 0.82 27.67 25.16
N ASP A 122 0.77 28.75 25.96
CA ASP A 122 1.72 29.87 25.89
C ASP A 122 2.79 29.74 27.00
N PRO A 123 4.09 29.62 26.65
CA PRO A 123 5.16 29.50 27.64
C PRO A 123 5.25 30.72 28.57
N ARG A 124 4.92 31.92 28.08
CA ARG A 124 4.93 33.14 28.90
C ARG A 124 3.78 33.14 29.89
N ALA A 125 2.59 32.79 29.44
CA ALA A 125 1.42 32.68 30.30
C ALA A 125 1.66 31.68 31.44
N ALA A 126 2.25 30.51 31.14
CA ALA A 126 2.58 29.51 32.17
C ALA A 126 3.49 30.09 33.27
N ALA A 127 4.56 30.80 32.90
CA ALA A 127 5.48 31.42 33.86
C ALA A 127 4.83 32.56 34.65
N LEU A 128 4.04 33.41 33.99
CA LEU A 128 3.32 34.51 34.64
C LEU A 128 2.29 34.00 35.64
N ILE A 129 1.52 32.98 35.27
CA ILE A 129 0.52 32.36 36.16
C ILE A 129 1.22 31.72 37.37
N ALA A 130 2.31 30.98 37.17
CA ALA A 130 3.06 30.36 38.25
C ALA A 130 3.63 31.41 39.24
N ASN A 131 4.18 32.52 38.73
CA ASN A 131 4.70 33.61 39.54
C ASN A 131 3.60 34.41 40.25
N ALA A 132 2.47 34.66 39.58
CA ALA A 132 1.33 35.34 40.17
C ALA A 132 0.71 34.50 41.29
N LEU A 133 0.59 33.19 41.08
CA LEU A 133 0.13 32.24 42.11
C LEU A 133 1.07 32.20 43.31
N ALA A 134 2.38 32.13 43.07
CA ALA A 134 3.39 32.20 44.12
C ALA A 134 3.26 33.51 44.94
N SER A 135 3.10 34.64 44.25
CA SER A 135 2.95 35.96 44.88
C SER A 135 1.65 36.08 45.69
N GLU A 136 0.54 35.53 45.19
CA GLU A 136 -0.76 35.54 45.88
C GLU A 136 -0.71 34.71 47.16
N LEU A 137 -0.04 33.56 47.15
CA LEU A 137 0.14 32.72 48.34
C LEU A 137 1.03 33.39 49.38
N VAL A 138 2.07 34.12 48.96
CA VAL A 138 2.89 34.95 49.86
C VAL A 138 2.06 36.09 50.46
N GLN A 139 1.25 36.78 49.65
CA GLN A 139 0.43 37.90 50.11
C GLN A 139 -0.67 37.48 51.10
N ARG A 140 -1.19 36.26 50.98
CA ARG A 140 -2.17 35.70 51.93
C ARG A 140 -1.53 35.07 53.17
N SER A 141 -0.20 35.01 53.24
CA SER A 141 0.48 34.55 54.44
C SER A 141 0.29 35.60 55.55
N PRO A 142 -0.17 35.21 56.76
CA PRO A 142 -0.53 36.13 57.83
C PRO A 142 0.66 36.88 58.46
N MET A 143 1.88 36.68 57.97
CA MET A 143 3.08 37.37 58.45
C MET A 143 3.97 37.74 57.26
N SER A 144 4.03 39.03 56.92
CA SER A 144 4.97 39.52 55.91
C SER A 144 6.41 39.51 56.47
N GLN A 145 7.41 39.35 55.59
CA GLN A 145 8.84 39.39 56.00
C GLN A 145 9.19 40.71 56.73
N GLU A 146 8.53 41.80 56.34
CA GLU A 146 8.74 43.12 56.91
C GLU A 146 8.14 43.25 58.32
N GLU A 147 6.93 42.73 58.56
CA GLU A 147 6.34 42.63 59.90
C GLU A 147 7.15 41.72 60.84
N GLN A 148 7.73 40.63 60.30
CA GLN A 148 8.59 39.76 61.09
C GLN A 148 9.89 40.47 61.50
N ALA A 149 10.55 41.18 60.57
CA ALA A 149 11.74 41.95 60.87
C ALA A 149 11.47 43.05 61.90
N GLN A 150 10.34 43.76 61.77
CA GLN A 150 9.91 44.77 62.74
C GLN A 150 9.61 44.17 64.12
N ARG A 151 8.90 43.03 64.16
CA ARG A 151 8.61 42.31 65.41
C ARG A 151 9.88 41.82 66.10
N GLN A 152 10.83 41.28 65.32
CA GLN A 152 12.12 40.82 65.85
C GLN A 152 12.95 41.98 66.40
N ALA A 153 12.99 43.12 65.70
CA ALA A 153 13.66 44.32 66.18
C ALA A 153 13.05 44.85 67.48
N PHE A 154 11.72 44.86 67.58
CA PHE A 154 11.00 45.27 68.79
C PHE A 154 11.26 44.34 69.99
N ILE A 155 11.28 43.02 69.78
CA ILE A 155 11.59 42.06 70.86
C ILE A 155 13.04 42.24 71.31
N ARG A 156 13.97 42.44 70.37
CA ARG A 156 15.38 42.69 70.68
C ARG A 156 15.57 43.93 71.56
N ASP A 157 14.96 45.06 71.17
CA ASP A 157 15.00 46.30 71.96
C ASP A 157 14.47 46.11 73.39
N ARG A 158 13.41 45.31 73.56
CA ARG A 158 12.90 44.95 74.89
C ARG A 158 13.82 44.05 75.70
N LEU A 159 14.55 43.13 75.06
CA LEU A 159 15.51 42.25 75.72
C LEU A 159 16.69 43.07 76.25
N ASP A 160 17.27 43.92 75.39
CA ASP A 160 18.39 44.81 75.75
C ASP A 160 17.98 45.73 76.92
N GLY A 161 16.77 46.30 76.88
CA GLY A 161 16.25 47.16 77.96
C GLY A 161 15.89 46.42 79.25
N LEU A 162 15.59 45.11 79.19
CA LEU A 162 15.39 44.28 80.40
C LEU A 162 16.71 43.86 81.02
N GLU A 163 17.70 43.54 80.19
CA GLU A 163 19.06 43.22 80.63
C GLU A 163 19.65 44.38 81.45
N GLU A 164 19.57 45.61 80.93
CA GLU A 164 20.05 46.80 81.63
C GLU A 164 19.33 47.04 82.97
N ARG A 165 18.03 46.72 83.05
CA ARG A 165 17.25 46.83 84.30
C ARG A 165 17.64 45.76 85.32
N ILE A 166 17.90 44.53 84.87
CA ILE A 166 18.36 43.44 85.73
C ILE A 166 19.74 43.79 86.29
N GLU A 167 20.65 44.30 85.46
CA GLU A 167 21.98 44.74 85.92
C GLU A 167 21.90 45.86 86.96
N ARG A 168 21.02 46.85 86.77
CA ARG A 168 20.79 47.91 87.76
C ARG A 168 20.22 47.36 89.08
N LEU A 169 19.26 46.43 89.02
CA LEU A 169 18.73 45.78 90.22
C LEU A 169 19.77 44.92 90.93
N ASP A 170 20.63 44.23 90.19
CA ASP A 170 21.75 43.45 90.76
C ASP A 170 22.72 44.36 91.53
N GLN A 171 23.00 45.56 91.02
CA GLN A 171 23.82 46.56 91.72
C GLN A 171 23.13 47.09 92.98
N GLU A 172 21.85 47.48 92.91
CA GLU A 172 21.09 47.96 94.07
C GLU A 172 21.00 46.90 95.18
N ILE A 173 20.80 45.63 94.81
CA ILE A 173 20.81 44.50 95.74
C ILE A 173 22.18 44.36 96.41
N ALA A 174 23.26 44.38 95.64
CA ALA A 174 24.63 44.26 96.17
C ALA A 174 24.99 45.42 97.13
N ASP A 175 24.62 46.65 96.78
CA ASP A 175 24.83 47.82 97.65
C ASP A 175 24.03 47.73 98.95
N LEU A 176 22.77 47.27 98.86
CA LEU A 176 21.90 47.08 100.02
C LEU A 176 22.42 45.95 100.91
N GLU A 177 22.88 44.84 100.34
CA GLU A 177 23.54 43.74 101.06
C GLU A 177 24.82 44.19 101.78
N ALA A 178 25.65 45.01 101.13
CA ALA A 178 26.83 45.58 101.77
C ALA A 178 26.46 46.51 102.95
N SER A 179 25.39 47.30 102.80
CA SER A 179 24.90 48.18 103.87
C SER A 179 24.32 47.40 105.06
N LEU A 180 23.69 46.24 104.83
CA LEU A 180 23.12 45.38 105.87
C LEU A 180 24.18 44.88 106.88
N VAL A 181 25.43 44.69 106.44
CA VAL A 181 26.54 44.25 107.29
C VAL A 181 26.96 45.34 108.30
N ALA A 182 26.70 46.61 108.00
CA ALA A 182 27.12 47.75 108.83
C ALA A 182 26.05 48.22 109.84
N LEU A 183 24.80 47.74 109.74
CA LEU A 183 23.68 48.20 110.58
C LEU A 183 23.63 47.49 111.94
N THR A 184 23.47 48.24 113.04
CA THR A 184 23.40 47.70 114.42
C THR A 184 22.02 47.79 115.06
N SER A 185 21.06 48.48 114.43
CA SER A 185 19.69 48.69 114.94
C SER A 185 18.72 47.63 114.39
N ALA A 186 17.96 46.97 115.27
CA ALA A 186 17.02 45.91 114.88
C ALA A 186 15.90 46.39 113.94
N THR A 187 15.41 47.62 114.13
CA THR A 187 14.35 48.21 113.29
C THR A 187 14.84 48.59 111.89
N GLU A 188 16.10 49.00 111.76
CA GLU A 188 16.71 49.34 110.46
C GLU A 188 17.05 48.07 109.67
N LEU A 189 17.49 47.01 110.36
CA LEU A 189 17.74 45.70 109.77
C LEU A 189 16.47 45.08 109.18
N ASP A 190 15.34 45.14 109.88
CA ASP A 190 14.08 44.58 109.38
C ASP A 190 13.54 45.36 108.17
N ALA A 191 13.67 46.69 108.16
CA ALA A 191 13.30 47.53 107.01
C ALA A 191 14.17 47.22 105.78
N ALA A 192 15.49 47.13 105.95
CA ALA A 192 16.42 46.82 104.87
C ALA A 192 16.23 45.38 104.34
N ARG A 193 15.96 44.39 105.21
CA ARG A 193 15.62 43.02 104.79
C ARG A 193 14.28 42.93 104.06
N SER A 194 13.31 43.77 104.41
CA SER A 194 12.06 43.85 103.65
C SER A 194 12.31 44.41 102.25
N ARG A 195 13.16 45.45 102.15
CA ARG A 195 13.51 46.06 100.86
C ARG A 195 14.31 45.11 99.98
N LEU A 196 15.23 44.34 100.56
CA LEU A 196 15.98 43.31 99.83
C LEU A 196 15.04 42.27 99.20
N ARG A 197 14.11 41.71 99.99
CA ARG A 197 13.11 40.76 99.48
C ARG A 197 12.24 41.34 98.36
N GLU A 198 11.91 42.63 98.44
CA GLU A 198 11.16 43.32 97.40
C GLU A 198 11.98 43.43 96.10
N LEU A 199 13.25 43.85 96.19
CA LEU A 199 14.15 43.95 95.03
C LEU A 199 14.43 42.56 94.40
N GLU A 200 14.66 41.54 95.22
CA GLU A 200 14.83 40.16 94.77
C GLU A 200 13.60 39.64 94.02
N ALA A 201 12.39 39.96 94.50
CA ALA A 201 11.15 39.58 93.82
C ALA A 201 11.02 40.25 92.45
N VAL A 202 11.29 41.56 92.34
CA VAL A 202 11.27 42.30 91.07
C VAL A 202 12.31 41.77 90.09
N ARG A 203 13.52 41.46 90.58
CA ARG A 203 14.58 40.86 89.77
C ARG A 203 14.15 39.51 89.19
N MET A 204 13.59 38.64 90.03
CA MET A 204 13.09 37.33 89.58
C MET A 204 11.97 37.47 88.54
N GLU A 205 11.08 38.45 88.69
CA GLU A 205 10.04 38.76 87.69
C GLU A 205 10.65 39.20 86.35
N TYR A 206 11.67 40.07 86.38
CA TYR A 206 12.35 40.52 85.16
C TYR A 206 13.13 39.40 84.49
N GLN A 207 13.80 38.53 85.25
CA GLN A 207 14.48 37.35 84.73
C GLN A 207 13.51 36.37 84.07
N ALA A 208 12.34 36.12 84.70
CA ALA A 208 11.30 35.29 84.11
C ALA A 208 10.75 35.90 82.81
N THR A 209 10.54 37.22 82.80
CA THR A 209 10.09 37.95 81.61
C THR A 209 11.15 37.89 80.50
N TYR A 210 12.42 38.11 80.82
CA TYR A 210 13.55 38.01 79.89
C TYR A 210 13.65 36.62 79.27
N ALA A 211 13.60 35.56 80.09
CA ALA A 211 13.61 34.18 79.61
C ALA A 211 12.42 33.89 78.68
N SER A 212 11.23 34.38 79.02
CA SER A 212 10.04 34.20 78.17
C SER A 212 10.15 34.93 76.81
N LEU A 213 10.71 36.15 76.80
CA LEU A 213 10.92 36.92 75.58
C LEU A 213 12.04 36.34 74.73
N LEU A 214 13.13 35.85 75.35
CA LEU A 214 14.22 35.16 74.68
C LEU A 214 13.73 33.87 74.01
N GLU A 215 12.83 33.14 74.67
CA GLU A 215 12.18 31.98 74.07
C GLU A 215 11.35 32.38 72.85
N SER A 216 10.51 33.43 72.97
CA SER A 216 9.73 33.95 71.84
C SER A 216 10.58 34.51 70.68
N TYR A 217 11.81 34.95 70.97
CA TYR A 217 12.79 35.40 69.99
C TYR A 217 13.44 34.21 69.25
N ARG A 218 13.70 33.10 69.96
CA ARG A 218 14.23 31.85 69.40
C ARG A 218 13.18 31.10 68.57
N THR A 219 11.91 31.14 68.98
CA THR A 219 10.83 30.52 68.20
C THR A 219 10.51 31.36 66.95
N SER A 220 11.21 31.08 65.85
CA SER A 220 10.89 31.67 64.55
C SER A 220 9.47 31.26 64.11
N ALA A 221 8.71 32.20 63.54
CA ALA A 221 7.33 31.93 63.11
C ALA A 221 7.31 30.82 62.05
N PRO A 222 6.65 29.68 62.30
CA PRO A 222 6.66 28.56 61.36
C PRO A 222 5.82 28.80 60.09
N ASN A 223 5.02 29.88 60.08
CA ASN A 223 4.11 30.25 58.98
C ASN A 223 4.65 31.43 58.17
N VAL A 224 5.81 31.24 57.56
CA VAL A 224 6.40 32.17 56.61
C VAL A 224 6.44 31.49 55.26
N VAL A 225 5.89 32.13 54.22
CA VAL A 225 5.99 31.64 52.84
C VAL A 225 6.85 32.60 52.05
N SER A 226 7.86 32.09 51.36
CA SER A 226 8.73 32.91 50.50
C SER A 226 8.97 32.23 49.16
N VAL A 227 9.23 33.03 48.12
CA VAL A 227 9.60 32.50 46.81
C VAL A 227 11.08 32.09 46.86
N PHE A 228 11.34 30.79 46.69
CA PHE A 228 12.70 30.25 46.62
C PHE A 228 13.23 30.35 45.18
N GLU A 229 12.44 29.89 44.22
CA GLU A 229 12.78 29.93 42.79
C GLU A 229 11.57 30.43 42.00
N PRO A 230 11.66 31.61 41.34
CA PRO A 230 10.59 32.10 40.49
C PRO A 230 10.48 31.28 39.21
N ALA A 231 9.28 31.22 38.63
CA ALA A 231 9.05 30.56 37.36
C ALA A 231 9.70 31.33 36.19
N VAL A 232 10.44 30.59 35.38
CA VAL A 232 11.06 31.06 34.13
C VAL A 232 10.26 30.53 32.94
N GLU A 233 10.28 31.28 31.84
CA GLU A 233 9.66 30.88 30.57
C GLU A 233 10.32 29.58 30.04
N PRO A 234 9.55 28.48 29.89
CA PRO A 234 10.09 27.22 29.39
C PRO A 234 10.44 27.32 27.90
N THR A 235 11.63 26.89 27.53
CA THR A 235 12.13 26.92 26.14
C THR A 235 11.68 25.72 25.30
N ALA A 236 11.19 24.66 25.93
CA ALA A 236 10.77 23.43 25.27
C ALA A 236 9.37 22.99 25.73
N ALA A 237 8.57 22.51 24.77
CA ALA A 237 7.27 21.92 25.04
C ALA A 237 7.44 20.53 25.70
N LEU A 238 6.41 20.10 26.44
CA LEU A 238 6.33 18.77 27.03
C LEU A 238 6.42 17.69 25.95
N ALA A 239 7.21 16.66 26.23
CA ALA A 239 7.43 15.54 25.33
C ALA A 239 6.10 14.83 25.01
N ARG A 240 5.67 14.93 23.74
CA ARG A 240 4.48 14.25 23.22
C ARG A 240 4.86 12.91 22.62
N ARG A 241 4.04 11.86 22.83
CA ARG A 241 4.27 10.50 22.30
C ARG A 241 3.80 10.36 20.85
N ASP A 242 4.23 11.27 19.97
CA ASP A 242 3.78 11.33 18.57
C ASP A 242 4.11 10.06 17.78
N ASN A 243 5.30 9.49 18.05
CA ASN A 243 5.74 8.26 17.40
C ASN A 243 4.80 7.08 17.71
N LEU A 244 4.22 7.02 18.91
CA LEU A 244 3.27 5.98 19.28
C LEU A 244 1.96 6.16 18.51
N ALA A 245 1.43 7.38 18.43
CA ALA A 245 0.22 7.68 17.66
C ALA A 245 0.40 7.35 16.17
N MET A 246 1.55 7.70 15.59
CA MET A 246 1.92 7.34 14.22
C MET A 246 2.02 5.82 14.01
N ALA A 247 2.63 5.10 14.95
CA ALA A 247 2.74 3.65 14.88
C ALA A 247 1.37 2.96 14.92
N VAL A 248 0.48 3.39 15.83
CA VAL A 248 -0.90 2.85 15.90
C VAL A 248 -1.65 3.12 14.60
N ALA A 249 -1.60 4.35 14.07
CA ALA A 249 -2.25 4.69 12.81
C ALA A 249 -1.74 3.85 11.63
N GLY A 250 -0.42 3.66 11.53
CA GLY A 250 0.19 2.84 10.49
C GLY A 250 -0.19 1.36 10.58
N ILE A 251 -0.22 0.79 11.79
CA ILE A 251 -0.62 -0.62 12.02
C ILE A 251 -2.10 -0.82 11.67
N SER A 252 -2.98 0.07 12.11
CA SER A 252 -4.41 0.00 11.79
C SER A 252 -4.66 0.10 10.28
N GLY A 253 -3.95 1.00 9.60
CA GLY A 253 -4.03 1.14 8.15
C GLY A 253 -3.51 -0.09 7.38
N LEU A 254 -2.43 -0.71 7.87
CA LEU A 254 -1.93 -1.98 7.32
C LEU A 254 -2.97 -3.09 7.46
N MET A 255 -3.56 -3.25 8.65
CA MET A 255 -4.58 -4.28 8.89
C MET A 255 -5.79 -4.11 7.96
N LEU A 256 -6.31 -2.89 7.81
CA LEU A 256 -7.42 -2.60 6.91
C LEU A 256 -7.07 -2.92 5.45
N THR A 257 -5.84 -2.63 5.04
CA THR A 257 -5.39 -2.90 3.67
C THR A 257 -5.20 -4.39 3.41
N ILE A 258 -4.67 -5.15 4.37
CA ILE A 258 -4.58 -6.61 4.29
C ILE A 258 -5.98 -7.21 4.18
N ALA A 259 -6.91 -6.81 5.04
CA ALA A 259 -8.29 -7.26 4.99
C ALA A 259 -8.95 -6.94 3.63
N GLY A 260 -8.77 -5.71 3.13
CA GLY A 260 -9.29 -5.30 1.82
C GLY A 260 -8.69 -6.10 0.66
N ALA A 261 -7.37 -6.32 0.66
CA ALA A 261 -6.70 -7.10 -0.39
C ALA A 261 -7.16 -8.57 -0.40
N LEU A 262 -7.31 -9.17 0.78
CA LEU A 262 -7.86 -10.53 0.91
C LEU A 262 -9.32 -10.60 0.46
N LEU A 263 -10.14 -9.59 0.79
CA LEU A 263 -11.52 -9.52 0.37
C LEU A 263 -11.64 -9.42 -1.16
N ILE A 264 -10.83 -8.56 -1.80
CA ILE A 264 -10.82 -8.43 -3.26
C ILE A 264 -10.41 -9.75 -3.92
N GLU A 265 -9.41 -10.45 -3.38
CA GLU A 265 -8.98 -11.75 -3.94
C GLU A 265 -10.00 -12.87 -3.63
N TYR A 266 -10.72 -12.80 -2.51
CA TYR A 266 -11.81 -13.73 -2.19
C TYR A 266 -13.02 -13.54 -3.12
N LEU A 267 -13.30 -12.29 -3.53
CA LEU A 267 -14.37 -11.97 -4.48
C LEU A 267 -13.96 -12.21 -5.95
N ASP A 268 -12.67 -12.46 -6.25
CA ASP A 268 -12.20 -12.81 -7.58
C ASP A 268 -12.44 -14.30 -7.87
N ASP A 269 -13.58 -14.60 -8.48
CA ASP A 269 -13.99 -15.95 -8.92
C ASP A 269 -13.53 -16.27 -10.35
N SER A 270 -12.55 -15.51 -10.88
CA SER A 270 -11.99 -15.74 -12.22
C SER A 270 -11.24 -17.06 -12.33
N VAL A 271 -11.50 -17.80 -13.42
CA VAL A 271 -10.86 -19.09 -13.65
C VAL A 271 -9.48 -18.90 -14.24
N ARG A 272 -8.45 -19.40 -13.55
CA ARG A 272 -7.04 -19.34 -13.97
C ARG A 272 -6.62 -20.67 -14.59
N TRP A 273 -5.66 -20.61 -15.52
CA TRP A 273 -5.05 -21.80 -16.12
C TRP A 273 -4.06 -22.42 -15.12
N GLU A 274 -4.56 -23.29 -14.25
CA GLU A 274 -3.82 -24.00 -13.21
C GLU A 274 -3.92 -25.52 -13.41
N GLU A 275 -3.02 -26.30 -12.80
CA GLU A 275 -2.91 -27.75 -12.96
C GLU A 275 -4.24 -28.49 -12.71
N GLU A 276 -4.96 -28.08 -11.66
CA GLU A 276 -6.25 -28.67 -11.24
C GLU A 276 -7.37 -28.39 -12.26
N MET A 277 -7.31 -27.23 -12.94
CA MET A 277 -8.29 -26.82 -13.93
C MET A 277 -7.99 -27.37 -15.34
N LYS A 278 -6.94 -28.18 -15.51
CA LYS A 278 -6.61 -28.80 -16.81
C LYS A 278 -7.53 -29.97 -17.18
N GLN A 279 -8.25 -30.54 -16.22
CA GLN A 279 -9.08 -31.72 -16.46
C GLN A 279 -10.53 -31.33 -16.74
N SER A 280 -11.14 -30.54 -15.87
CA SER A 280 -12.52 -30.07 -16.06
C SER A 280 -12.74 -28.71 -15.41
N VAL A 281 -13.69 -27.94 -15.96
CA VAL A 281 -14.12 -26.64 -15.44
C VAL A 281 -15.63 -26.59 -15.53
N ALA A 282 -16.29 -26.25 -14.41
CA ALA A 282 -17.76 -26.26 -14.33
C ALA A 282 -18.37 -27.59 -14.80
N GLY A 283 -17.68 -28.72 -14.58
CA GLY A 283 -18.11 -30.06 -15.01
C GLY A 283 -17.94 -30.37 -16.50
N LEU A 284 -17.32 -29.49 -17.28
CA LEU A 284 -17.01 -29.71 -18.70
C LEU A 284 -15.54 -30.09 -18.87
N PRO A 285 -15.21 -31.00 -19.79
CA PRO A 285 -13.82 -31.35 -20.07
C PRO A 285 -13.09 -30.15 -20.69
N VAL A 286 -11.81 -29.99 -20.33
CA VAL A 286 -10.97 -28.95 -20.92
C VAL A 286 -10.30 -29.49 -22.17
N LEU A 287 -10.62 -28.88 -23.32
CA LEU A 287 -10.13 -29.32 -24.64
C LEU A 287 -8.75 -28.74 -24.95
N GLY A 288 -8.34 -27.67 -24.30
CA GLY A 288 -7.02 -27.08 -24.50
C GLY A 288 -6.92 -25.64 -24.03
N ALA A 289 -5.76 -25.06 -24.31
CA ALA A 289 -5.44 -23.67 -24.04
C ALA A 289 -4.78 -23.03 -25.26
N LEU A 290 -4.98 -21.73 -25.42
CA LEU A 290 -4.30 -20.90 -26.41
C LEU A 290 -3.52 -19.78 -25.71
N PRO A 291 -2.30 -19.46 -26.20
CA PRO A 291 -1.42 -18.52 -25.54
C PRO A 291 -1.95 -17.09 -25.63
N LYS A 292 -1.58 -16.25 -24.65
CA LYS A 292 -1.76 -14.81 -24.75
C LYS A 292 -0.79 -14.26 -25.81
N THR A 293 -1.29 -13.99 -27.00
CA THR A 293 -0.54 -13.27 -28.04
C THR A 293 -0.41 -11.81 -27.65
N ALA A 294 0.80 -11.25 -27.79
CA ALA A 294 1.03 -9.85 -27.51
C ALA A 294 0.26 -9.03 -28.55
N VAL A 295 -0.63 -8.16 -28.08
CA VAL A 295 -1.34 -7.20 -28.93
C VAL A 295 -0.30 -6.15 -29.34
N GLY A 296 0.44 -6.43 -30.41
CA GLY A 296 1.35 -5.51 -31.06
C GLY A 296 1.11 -5.59 -32.56
N ASP A 297 0.70 -4.45 -33.12
CA ASP A 297 0.50 -4.12 -34.53
C ASP A 297 0.66 -5.23 -35.56
N GLY A 298 -0.48 -5.63 -36.12
CA GLY A 298 -0.54 -5.99 -37.53
C GLY A 298 -0.14 -7.42 -37.88
N SER A 299 -1.09 -8.08 -38.53
CA SER A 299 -0.96 -9.27 -39.36
C SER A 299 -0.97 -10.63 -38.66
N ILE A 300 -1.66 -11.52 -39.37
CA ILE A 300 -1.85 -12.96 -39.23
C ILE A 300 -0.51 -13.72 -39.21
N VAL A 301 0.65 -13.06 -39.14
CA VAL A 301 1.96 -13.72 -39.18
C VAL A 301 2.19 -14.65 -37.97
N GLU A 302 1.58 -14.38 -36.80
CA GLU A 302 1.57 -15.34 -35.69
C GLU A 302 0.56 -16.50 -35.87
N VAL A 303 -0.46 -16.28 -36.69
CA VAL A 303 -1.54 -17.24 -36.95
C VAL A 303 -1.17 -18.18 -38.11
N ILE A 304 -0.34 -17.74 -39.05
CA ILE A 304 0.10 -18.53 -40.21
C ILE A 304 1.40 -19.30 -39.94
N ASP A 305 2.29 -18.89 -39.01
CA ASP A 305 3.51 -19.68 -38.74
C ASP A 305 3.12 -21.06 -38.19
N PRO A 306 3.21 -22.14 -38.99
CA PRO A 306 2.81 -23.47 -38.55
C PRO A 306 3.76 -24.02 -37.50
N LEU A 307 4.95 -23.44 -37.32
CA LEU A 307 5.92 -23.84 -36.30
C LEU A 307 5.80 -22.99 -35.03
N SER A 308 4.88 -22.03 -35.00
CA SER A 308 4.62 -21.26 -33.79
C SER A 308 4.07 -22.18 -32.71
N PRO A 309 4.37 -21.89 -31.43
CA PRO A 309 3.76 -22.65 -30.36
C PRO A 309 2.24 -22.50 -30.27
N GLY A 310 1.70 -21.36 -30.71
CA GLY A 310 0.25 -21.16 -30.82
C GLY A 310 -0.37 -22.14 -31.81
N ALA A 311 0.29 -22.40 -32.93
CA ALA A 311 -0.14 -23.42 -33.90
C ALA A 311 -0.11 -24.83 -33.30
N GLU A 312 0.90 -25.19 -32.51
CA GLU A 312 0.96 -26.51 -31.86
C GLU A 312 -0.16 -26.68 -30.82
N MET A 313 -0.43 -25.65 -30.02
CA MET A 313 -1.55 -25.63 -29.09
C MET A 313 -2.91 -25.71 -29.81
N ALA A 314 -3.05 -25.06 -30.98
CA ALA A 314 -4.24 -25.17 -31.82
C ALA A 314 -4.42 -26.57 -32.45
N ARG A 315 -3.32 -27.25 -32.85
CA ARG A 315 -3.36 -28.66 -33.31
C ARG A 315 -3.77 -29.61 -32.20
N ALA A 316 -3.27 -29.40 -30.99
CA ALA A 316 -3.68 -30.16 -29.81
C ALA A 316 -5.18 -29.95 -29.53
N LEU A 317 -5.65 -28.70 -29.56
CA LEU A 317 -7.06 -28.37 -29.41
C LEU A 317 -7.93 -29.07 -30.47
N ARG A 318 -7.56 -29.00 -31.75
CA ARG A 318 -8.23 -29.71 -32.85
C ARG A 318 -8.35 -31.21 -32.55
N THR A 319 -7.26 -31.83 -32.13
CA THR A 319 -7.21 -33.27 -31.82
C THR A 319 -8.16 -33.62 -30.67
N ASN A 320 -8.16 -32.81 -29.61
CA ASN A 320 -9.06 -33.01 -28.46
C ASN A 320 -10.53 -32.79 -28.80
N ILE A 321 -10.85 -31.86 -29.70
CA ILE A 321 -12.22 -31.66 -30.23
C ILE A 321 -12.69 -32.91 -30.96
N ILE A 322 -11.85 -33.47 -31.84
CA ILE A 322 -12.18 -34.70 -32.59
C ILE A 322 -12.40 -35.87 -31.61
N LEU A 323 -11.54 -36.02 -30.61
CA LEU A 323 -11.67 -37.05 -29.57
C LEU A 323 -12.94 -36.87 -28.72
N ALA A 324 -13.28 -35.63 -28.35
CA ALA A 324 -14.48 -35.32 -27.58
C ALA A 324 -15.78 -35.53 -28.37
N ALA A 325 -15.73 -35.38 -29.70
CA ALA A 325 -16.90 -35.59 -30.56
C ALA A 325 -17.29 -37.07 -30.69
N GLY A 326 -16.35 -38.01 -30.50
CA GLY A 326 -16.58 -39.46 -30.55
C GLY A 326 -16.48 -40.05 -31.95
N GLU A 327 -17.37 -40.97 -32.31
CA GLU A 327 -17.29 -41.76 -33.55
C GLU A 327 -17.44 -40.95 -34.84
N ARG A 328 -18.12 -39.79 -34.79
CA ARG A 328 -18.25 -38.88 -35.93
C ARG A 328 -17.54 -37.58 -35.62
N SER A 329 -16.56 -37.22 -36.47
CA SER A 329 -15.97 -35.88 -36.45
C SER A 329 -17.06 -34.85 -36.75
N PRO A 330 -17.12 -33.72 -36.02
CA PRO A 330 -18.15 -32.72 -36.24
C PRO A 330 -17.92 -32.05 -37.59
N GLU A 331 -18.94 -32.03 -38.44
CA GLU A 331 -18.91 -31.28 -39.71
C GLU A 331 -19.22 -29.81 -39.45
N VAL A 332 -20.06 -29.50 -38.46
CA VAL A 332 -20.36 -28.14 -38.01
C VAL A 332 -19.92 -27.95 -36.56
N LEU A 333 -18.94 -27.08 -36.35
CA LEU A 333 -18.40 -26.75 -35.04
C LEU A 333 -18.69 -25.28 -34.70
N LEU A 334 -19.41 -25.07 -33.61
CA LEU A 334 -19.69 -23.75 -33.07
C LEU A 334 -18.69 -23.37 -31.98
N LEU A 335 -18.15 -22.16 -32.04
CA LEU A 335 -17.43 -21.56 -30.92
C LEU A 335 -18.25 -20.40 -30.35
N THR A 336 -18.46 -20.44 -29.04
CA THR A 336 -19.10 -19.35 -28.29
C THR A 336 -18.32 -19.05 -27.01
N SER A 337 -18.67 -17.97 -26.31
CA SER A 337 -18.04 -17.59 -25.04
C SER A 337 -19.07 -17.07 -24.04
N PRO A 338 -18.80 -17.13 -22.73
CA PRO A 338 -19.69 -16.53 -21.74
C PRO A 338 -19.80 -15.02 -21.91
N THR A 339 -18.69 -14.35 -22.23
CA THR A 339 -18.61 -12.89 -22.26
C THR A 339 -17.90 -12.35 -23.50
N LEU A 340 -18.06 -11.05 -23.74
CA LEU A 340 -17.30 -10.32 -24.76
C LEU A 340 -15.79 -10.40 -24.45
N GLN A 341 -14.98 -10.40 -25.50
CA GLN A 341 -13.51 -10.38 -25.42
C GLN A 341 -12.83 -11.61 -24.77
N ASP A 342 -13.54 -12.74 -24.67
CA ASP A 342 -12.92 -14.03 -24.32
C ASP A 342 -11.98 -14.54 -25.45
N GLY A 343 -12.01 -13.88 -26.61
CA GLY A 343 -11.14 -14.08 -27.77
C GLY A 343 -11.49 -15.29 -28.63
N LYS A 344 -12.76 -15.67 -28.58
CA LYS A 344 -13.47 -16.62 -29.44
C LYS A 344 -13.13 -16.49 -30.94
N THR A 345 -13.23 -15.29 -31.53
CA THR A 345 -12.93 -15.04 -32.95
C THR A 345 -11.49 -15.42 -33.33
N ARG A 346 -10.52 -15.17 -32.43
CA ARG A 346 -9.13 -15.61 -32.63
C ARG A 346 -8.99 -17.12 -32.53
N THR A 347 -9.68 -17.74 -31.56
CA THR A 347 -9.74 -19.20 -31.42
C THR A 347 -10.33 -19.84 -32.67
N VAL A 348 -11.39 -19.26 -33.26
CA VAL A 348 -11.99 -19.71 -34.53
C VAL A 348 -10.95 -19.69 -35.64
N ALA A 349 -10.25 -18.57 -35.84
CA ALA A 349 -9.22 -18.45 -36.86
C ALA A 349 -8.09 -19.49 -36.69
N GLN A 350 -7.55 -19.62 -35.47
CA GLN A 350 -6.47 -20.57 -35.17
C GLN A 350 -6.91 -22.02 -35.34
N LEU A 351 -8.14 -22.34 -34.94
CA LEU A 351 -8.70 -23.67 -35.08
C LEU A 351 -8.97 -24.01 -36.56
N GLY A 352 -9.48 -23.07 -37.35
CA GLY A 352 -9.67 -23.23 -38.79
C GLY A 352 -8.36 -23.59 -39.48
N LEU A 353 -7.29 -22.86 -39.17
CA LEU A 353 -5.94 -23.15 -39.69
C LEU A 353 -5.39 -24.49 -39.21
N ALA A 354 -5.67 -24.87 -37.97
CA ALA A 354 -5.28 -26.19 -37.47
C ALA A 354 -5.99 -27.32 -38.24
N PHE A 355 -7.28 -27.16 -38.58
CA PHE A 355 -8.00 -28.13 -39.41
C PHE A 355 -7.43 -28.22 -40.83
N VAL A 356 -7.12 -27.08 -41.44
CA VAL A 356 -6.48 -27.01 -42.78
C VAL A 356 -5.10 -27.65 -42.78
N GLY A 357 -4.28 -27.38 -41.76
CA GLY A 357 -3.00 -28.08 -41.56
C GLY A 357 -3.13 -29.58 -41.31
N GLY A 358 -4.35 -30.09 -41.08
CA GLY A 358 -4.68 -31.52 -41.03
C GLY A 358 -5.22 -32.08 -42.36
N GLY A 359 -5.18 -31.30 -43.44
CA GLY A 359 -5.66 -31.70 -44.76
C GLY A 359 -7.17 -31.57 -44.96
N ARG A 360 -7.89 -30.89 -44.06
CA ARG A 360 -9.34 -30.64 -44.21
C ARG A 360 -9.57 -29.35 -45.00
N ARG A 361 -10.58 -29.36 -45.86
CA ARG A 361 -11.14 -28.13 -46.44
C ARG A 361 -12.09 -27.50 -45.43
N VAL A 362 -11.83 -26.25 -45.07
CA VAL A 362 -12.51 -25.57 -43.96
C VAL A 362 -13.18 -24.31 -44.47
N ILE A 363 -14.42 -24.08 -44.05
CA ILE A 363 -15.07 -22.78 -44.16
C ILE A 363 -15.33 -22.21 -42.75
N MET A 364 -14.81 -21.01 -42.51
CA MET A 364 -15.17 -20.23 -41.32
C MET A 364 -16.39 -19.37 -41.62
N VAL A 365 -17.31 -19.29 -40.68
CA VAL A 365 -18.53 -18.47 -40.82
C VAL A 365 -18.57 -17.46 -39.68
N ASP A 366 -18.58 -16.16 -40.01
CA ASP A 366 -18.79 -15.09 -39.03
C ASP A 366 -20.30 -14.92 -38.79
N ALA A 367 -20.82 -15.60 -37.77
CA ALA A 367 -22.21 -15.48 -37.35
C ALA A 367 -22.42 -14.48 -36.19
N ASP A 368 -21.38 -13.71 -35.82
CA ASP A 368 -21.54 -12.54 -34.95
C ASP A 368 -21.99 -11.33 -35.78
N LEU A 369 -23.26 -11.38 -36.22
CA LEU A 369 -23.90 -10.33 -37.01
C LEU A 369 -24.01 -8.98 -36.26
N ARG A 370 -23.69 -8.95 -34.96
CA ARG A 370 -23.73 -7.74 -34.12
C ARG A 370 -22.39 -7.01 -34.12
N LYS A 371 -21.28 -7.75 -34.02
CA LYS A 371 -19.92 -7.21 -33.99
C LYS A 371 -18.98 -8.11 -34.79
N PRO A 372 -19.12 -8.16 -36.13
CA PRO A 372 -18.31 -9.03 -36.97
C PRO A 372 -16.85 -8.60 -36.95
N SER A 373 -15.95 -9.57 -36.95
CA SER A 373 -14.51 -9.29 -36.82
C SER A 373 -13.60 -10.30 -37.51
N LEU A 374 -14.12 -11.42 -38.04
CA LEU A 374 -13.29 -12.37 -38.77
C LEU A 374 -12.75 -11.76 -40.08
N HIS A 375 -13.56 -11.00 -40.81
CA HIS A 375 -13.11 -10.36 -42.05
C HIS A 375 -11.93 -9.41 -41.79
N THR A 376 -11.96 -8.68 -40.67
CA THR A 376 -10.87 -7.78 -40.26
C THR A 376 -9.62 -8.57 -39.88
N LEU A 377 -9.77 -9.74 -39.24
CA LEU A 377 -8.65 -10.61 -38.93
C LEU A 377 -7.96 -11.15 -40.19
N PHE A 378 -8.71 -11.41 -41.27
CA PHE A 378 -8.18 -11.93 -42.53
C PHE A 378 -7.87 -10.86 -43.59
N ASP A 379 -8.03 -9.57 -43.27
CA ASP A 379 -7.88 -8.44 -44.21
C ASP A 379 -8.75 -8.59 -45.47
N LEU A 380 -9.99 -9.05 -45.27
CA LEU A 380 -10.96 -9.28 -46.34
C LEU A 380 -12.11 -8.25 -46.29
N PRO A 381 -12.70 -7.90 -47.45
CA PRO A 381 -13.87 -7.02 -47.51
C PRO A 381 -15.13 -7.74 -47.00
N ASP A 382 -16.06 -7.00 -46.37
CA ASP A 382 -17.33 -7.52 -45.84
C ASP A 382 -18.60 -6.81 -46.37
N PRO A 383 -18.77 -6.59 -47.70
CA PRO A 383 -19.96 -5.92 -48.23
C PRO A 383 -21.17 -6.84 -48.39
N PHE A 384 -20.95 -8.16 -48.36
CA PHE A 384 -21.95 -9.20 -48.61
C PHE A 384 -21.50 -10.52 -47.94
N GLY A 385 -22.35 -11.10 -47.09
CA GLY A 385 -22.01 -12.28 -46.31
C GLY A 385 -23.23 -13.04 -45.80
N LEU A 386 -23.11 -13.60 -44.60
CA LEU A 386 -24.13 -14.44 -43.97
C LEU A 386 -25.49 -13.73 -43.88
N ALA A 387 -25.52 -12.46 -43.47
CA ALA A 387 -26.76 -11.70 -43.31
C ALA A 387 -27.55 -11.61 -44.63
N GLU A 388 -26.90 -11.29 -45.74
CA GLU A 388 -27.56 -11.20 -47.05
C GLU A 388 -28.00 -12.57 -47.58
N LEU A 389 -27.22 -13.63 -47.35
CA LEU A 389 -27.59 -15.00 -47.73
C LEU A 389 -28.81 -15.51 -46.96
N LEU A 390 -28.95 -15.14 -45.68
CA LEU A 390 -30.10 -15.51 -44.86
C LEU A 390 -31.33 -14.63 -45.13
N ALA A 391 -31.13 -13.36 -45.48
CA ALA A 391 -32.21 -12.42 -45.76
C ALA A 391 -32.79 -12.53 -47.18
N GLY A 392 -32.03 -13.08 -48.14
CA GLY A 392 -32.36 -13.05 -49.56
C GLY A 392 -32.70 -14.41 -50.20
N ASP A 393 -33.40 -14.32 -51.33
CA ASP A 393 -33.68 -15.45 -52.23
C ASP A 393 -32.52 -15.72 -53.21
N VAL A 394 -31.27 -15.51 -52.79
CA VAL A 394 -30.11 -15.87 -53.61
C VAL A 394 -30.12 -17.40 -53.78
N PRO A 395 -30.23 -17.93 -55.01
CA PRO A 395 -30.24 -19.37 -55.22
C PRO A 395 -28.94 -19.98 -54.68
N LEU A 396 -29.09 -21.08 -53.92
CA LEU A 396 -27.97 -21.93 -53.52
C LEU A 396 -27.82 -23.01 -54.61
N ASP A 397 -27.39 -22.63 -55.81
CA ASP A 397 -27.28 -23.51 -56.98
C ASP A 397 -25.83 -23.72 -57.45
N GLY A 398 -25.58 -24.91 -58.02
CA GLY A 398 -24.29 -25.28 -58.60
C GLY A 398 -23.26 -25.90 -57.65
N SER A 399 -22.08 -26.14 -58.19
CA SER A 399 -20.92 -26.73 -57.49
C SER A 399 -19.93 -25.67 -56.95
N ALA A 400 -20.21 -24.39 -57.17
CA ALA A 400 -19.38 -23.28 -56.72
C ALA A 400 -19.76 -22.85 -55.29
N TRP A 401 -18.85 -22.13 -54.64
CA TRP A 401 -19.13 -21.51 -53.34
C TRP A 401 -20.27 -20.48 -53.43
N PRO A 402 -21.10 -20.31 -52.38
CA PRO A 402 -22.12 -19.26 -52.35
C PRO A 402 -21.51 -17.88 -52.54
N ARG A 403 -22.29 -16.97 -53.13
CA ARG A 403 -21.91 -15.55 -53.25
C ARG A 403 -21.59 -14.98 -51.86
N GLY A 404 -20.37 -14.47 -51.67
CA GLY A 404 -19.91 -13.91 -50.40
C GLY A 404 -18.86 -14.76 -49.67
N VAL A 405 -18.71 -16.05 -50.00
CA VAL A 405 -17.57 -16.85 -49.54
C VAL A 405 -16.30 -16.39 -50.24
N GLN A 406 -15.25 -16.17 -49.47
CA GLN A 406 -13.98 -15.62 -49.92
C GLN A 406 -12.82 -16.52 -49.51
N GLU A 407 -11.79 -16.58 -50.35
CA GLU A 407 -10.53 -17.22 -50.02
C GLU A 407 -9.72 -16.36 -49.04
N THR A 408 -9.13 -16.97 -48.03
CA THR A 408 -8.37 -16.27 -46.98
C THR A 408 -6.88 -16.08 -47.32
N GLY A 409 -6.45 -16.54 -48.49
CA GLY A 409 -5.03 -16.63 -48.88
C GLY A 409 -4.32 -17.87 -48.35
N VAL A 410 -4.98 -18.70 -47.53
CA VAL A 410 -4.50 -20.03 -47.13
C VAL A 410 -5.25 -21.10 -47.93
N GLU A 411 -4.51 -21.96 -48.61
CA GLU A 411 -5.08 -23.03 -49.42
C GLU A 411 -5.98 -23.95 -48.58
N GLY A 412 -7.23 -24.15 -49.01
CA GLY A 412 -8.22 -24.95 -48.30
C GLY A 412 -8.94 -24.23 -47.15
N LEU A 413 -8.67 -22.94 -46.91
CA LEU A 413 -9.37 -22.11 -45.91
C LEU A 413 -10.21 -21.00 -46.56
N TYR A 414 -11.52 -21.08 -46.35
CA TYR A 414 -12.49 -20.11 -46.85
C TYR A 414 -13.16 -19.37 -45.69
N LEU A 415 -13.65 -18.16 -45.95
CA LEU A 415 -14.39 -17.33 -45.01
C LEU A 415 -15.72 -16.90 -45.62
N LEU A 416 -16.82 -17.19 -44.95
CA LEU A 416 -18.09 -16.50 -45.13
C LEU A 416 -18.18 -15.39 -44.06
N PRO A 417 -17.97 -14.12 -44.42
CA PRO A 417 -18.06 -13.04 -43.45
C PRO A 417 -19.53 -12.76 -43.08
N ALA A 418 -19.77 -11.88 -42.11
CA ALA A 418 -21.10 -11.65 -41.57
C ALA A 418 -22.01 -10.88 -42.54
N GLY A 419 -21.43 -10.02 -43.38
CA GLY A 419 -22.17 -9.09 -44.21
C GLY A 419 -22.55 -7.82 -43.45
N LYS A 420 -23.49 -7.06 -44.01
CA LYS A 420 -23.95 -5.82 -43.37
C LYS A 420 -24.76 -6.15 -42.12
N PRO A 421 -24.53 -5.46 -40.99
CA PRO A 421 -25.31 -5.67 -39.77
C PRO A 421 -26.82 -5.55 -40.03
N PRO A 422 -27.61 -6.62 -39.85
CA PRO A 422 -29.04 -6.59 -40.10
C PRO A 422 -29.80 -5.89 -38.97
N LEU A 423 -31.03 -5.46 -39.24
CA LEU A 423 -31.91 -4.86 -38.21
C LEU A 423 -32.27 -5.85 -37.10
N ASP A 424 -32.46 -7.12 -37.45
CA ASP A 424 -32.77 -8.20 -36.50
C ASP A 424 -31.93 -9.46 -36.79
N PRO A 425 -30.73 -9.56 -36.18
CA PRO A 425 -29.87 -10.73 -36.30
C PRO A 425 -30.54 -12.06 -35.90
N SER A 426 -31.32 -12.04 -34.80
CA SER A 426 -31.88 -13.25 -34.20
C SER A 426 -32.93 -13.90 -35.11
N ARG A 427 -33.71 -13.09 -35.83
CA ARG A 427 -34.68 -13.59 -36.81
C ARG A 427 -34.00 -14.27 -38.00
N LEU A 428 -32.88 -13.75 -38.49
CA LEU A 428 -32.16 -14.37 -39.60
C LEU A 428 -31.57 -15.73 -39.20
N LEU A 429 -31.00 -15.82 -38.00
CA LEU A 429 -30.39 -17.04 -37.49
C LEU A 429 -31.41 -18.14 -37.14
N THR A 430 -32.66 -17.78 -36.84
CA THR A 430 -33.74 -18.76 -36.59
C THR A 430 -34.46 -19.18 -37.87
N SER A 431 -34.08 -18.64 -39.03
CA SER A 431 -34.73 -18.96 -40.31
C SER A 431 -34.40 -20.39 -40.80
N PRO A 432 -35.32 -21.06 -41.52
CA PRO A 432 -35.02 -22.35 -42.18
C PRO A 432 -33.85 -22.26 -43.17
N ARG A 433 -33.63 -21.07 -43.73
CA ARG A 433 -32.56 -20.74 -44.66
C ARG A 433 -31.17 -21.06 -44.11
N LEU A 434 -30.97 -20.94 -42.79
CA LEU A 434 -29.71 -21.30 -42.14
C LEU A 434 -29.40 -22.79 -42.32
N HIS A 435 -30.40 -23.66 -42.19
CA HIS A 435 -30.21 -25.11 -42.36
C HIS A 435 -29.88 -25.44 -43.82
N GLU A 436 -30.60 -24.84 -44.77
CA GLU A 436 -30.32 -25.00 -46.21
C GLU A 436 -28.89 -24.57 -46.56
N LEU A 437 -28.45 -23.44 -46.00
CA LEU A 437 -27.08 -22.93 -46.20
C LEU A 437 -26.04 -23.86 -45.59
N LEU A 438 -26.22 -24.32 -44.34
CA LEU A 438 -25.28 -25.23 -43.70
C LEU A 438 -25.19 -26.56 -44.45
N ASP A 439 -26.31 -27.13 -44.88
CA ASP A 439 -26.33 -28.37 -45.67
C ASP A 439 -25.70 -28.19 -47.05
N PHE A 440 -25.82 -27.00 -47.64
CA PHE A 440 -25.08 -26.65 -48.86
C PHE A 440 -23.56 -26.60 -48.62
N LEU A 441 -23.13 -25.94 -47.54
CA LEU A 441 -21.72 -25.80 -47.20
C LEU A 441 -21.07 -27.15 -46.83
N LYS A 442 -21.80 -28.06 -46.15
CA LYS A 442 -21.33 -29.41 -45.81
C LYS A 442 -20.96 -30.26 -47.02
N ARG A 443 -21.58 -30.00 -48.18
CA ARG A 443 -21.24 -30.71 -49.43
C ARG A 443 -19.90 -30.27 -50.03
N GLN A 444 -19.38 -29.11 -49.62
CA GLN A 444 -18.18 -28.49 -50.21
C GLN A 444 -17.01 -28.38 -49.24
N ALA A 445 -17.26 -28.24 -47.94
CA ALA A 445 -16.27 -28.22 -46.88
C ALA A 445 -16.30 -29.52 -46.06
N ASP A 446 -15.14 -29.95 -45.57
CA ASP A 446 -15.06 -31.10 -44.67
C ASP A 446 -15.36 -30.69 -43.21
N VAL A 447 -15.17 -29.41 -42.87
CA VAL A 447 -15.48 -28.80 -41.56
C VAL A 447 -15.94 -27.35 -41.74
N ILE A 448 -17.02 -26.97 -41.05
CA ILE A 448 -17.56 -25.63 -40.94
C ILE A 448 -17.29 -25.14 -39.51
N VAL A 449 -16.57 -24.03 -39.34
CA VAL A 449 -16.27 -23.44 -38.02
C VAL A 449 -16.99 -22.12 -37.88
N ILE A 450 -17.95 -22.03 -36.95
CA ILE A 450 -18.82 -20.88 -36.78
C ILE A 450 -18.35 -20.02 -35.60
N ASP A 451 -18.11 -18.73 -35.85
CA ASP A 451 -17.93 -17.71 -34.81
C ASP A 451 -19.30 -17.13 -34.42
N SER A 452 -19.62 -17.09 -33.14
CA SER A 452 -20.95 -16.66 -32.65
C SER A 452 -20.86 -15.55 -31.62
N PRO A 453 -21.87 -14.70 -31.39
CA PRO A 453 -21.80 -13.72 -30.31
C PRO A 453 -21.72 -14.40 -28.93
N PRO A 454 -21.29 -13.69 -27.86
CA PRO A 454 -21.25 -14.27 -26.52
C PRO A 454 -22.63 -14.66 -25.99
N GLU A 455 -22.74 -15.87 -25.43
CA GLU A 455 -24.02 -16.47 -25.00
C GLU A 455 -24.73 -15.70 -23.89
N LEU A 456 -24.00 -15.04 -22.99
CA LEU A 456 -24.65 -14.21 -21.96
C LEU A 456 -25.08 -12.83 -22.47
N ALA A 457 -24.60 -12.42 -23.65
CA ALA A 457 -24.91 -11.12 -24.26
C ALA A 457 -26.12 -11.19 -25.21
N ALA A 458 -26.28 -12.30 -25.95
CA ALA A 458 -27.39 -12.49 -26.88
C ALA A 458 -27.77 -13.99 -27.00
N PRO A 459 -29.05 -14.31 -27.27
CA PRO A 459 -29.51 -15.70 -27.42
C PRO A 459 -29.09 -16.36 -28.75
N ASP A 460 -28.44 -15.60 -29.64
CA ASP A 460 -28.06 -16.01 -30.98
C ASP A 460 -27.13 -17.23 -30.99
N ALA A 461 -26.23 -17.35 -29.99
CA ALA A 461 -25.33 -18.49 -29.86
C ALA A 461 -26.08 -19.79 -29.50
N SER A 462 -27.08 -19.75 -28.62
CA SER A 462 -27.98 -20.88 -28.35
C SER A 462 -28.70 -21.39 -29.60
N VAL A 463 -29.13 -20.49 -30.50
CA VAL A 463 -29.78 -20.88 -31.77
C VAL A 463 -28.78 -21.59 -32.67
N LEU A 464 -27.60 -21.01 -32.86
CA LEU A 464 -26.52 -21.63 -33.64
C LEU A 464 -26.08 -22.97 -33.03
N ALA A 465 -26.11 -23.11 -31.71
CA ALA A 465 -25.69 -24.32 -31.02
C ALA A 465 -26.63 -25.50 -31.29
N SER A 466 -27.94 -25.23 -31.49
CA SER A 466 -28.93 -26.27 -31.82
C SER A 466 -28.78 -26.87 -33.21
N VAL A 467 -28.06 -26.19 -34.12
CA VAL A 467 -27.82 -26.65 -35.50
C VAL A 467 -26.39 -27.12 -35.75
N ALA A 468 -25.53 -27.07 -34.71
CA ALA A 468 -24.14 -27.49 -34.77
C ALA A 468 -23.96 -28.92 -34.22
N ASP A 469 -23.07 -29.70 -34.84
CA ASP A 469 -22.75 -31.06 -34.38
C ASP A 469 -21.93 -31.06 -33.07
N GLY A 470 -21.27 -29.94 -32.78
CA GLY A 470 -20.54 -29.73 -31.53
C GLY A 470 -20.33 -28.25 -31.21
N THR A 471 -20.45 -27.90 -29.93
CA THR A 471 -20.20 -26.56 -29.42
C THR A 471 -18.99 -26.57 -28.50
N VAL A 472 -18.09 -25.59 -28.66
CA VAL A 472 -16.91 -25.38 -27.80
C VAL A 472 -17.05 -24.04 -27.10
N LEU A 473 -16.90 -24.05 -25.78
CA LEU A 473 -16.96 -22.85 -24.96
C LEU A 473 -15.57 -22.24 -24.76
N VAL A 474 -15.35 -21.04 -25.27
CA VAL A 474 -14.09 -20.30 -25.13
C VAL A 474 -14.13 -19.40 -23.90
N VAL A 475 -13.14 -19.53 -23.02
CA VAL A 475 -13.00 -18.75 -21.78
C VAL A 475 -11.64 -18.06 -21.73
N SER A 476 -11.59 -16.82 -21.25
CA SER A 476 -10.33 -16.10 -21.05
C SER A 476 -9.75 -16.40 -19.66
N ALA A 477 -8.53 -16.94 -19.63
CA ALA A 477 -7.80 -17.23 -18.40
C ALA A 477 -7.60 -15.97 -17.54
N GLY A 478 -8.03 -16.03 -16.28
CA GLY A 478 -7.95 -14.95 -15.30
C GLY A 478 -8.88 -13.77 -15.56
N LYS A 479 -9.90 -13.93 -16.42
CA LYS A 479 -10.93 -12.91 -16.66
C LYS A 479 -12.35 -13.47 -16.57
N THR A 480 -12.61 -14.62 -17.17
CA THR A 480 -13.94 -15.23 -17.15
C THR A 480 -14.18 -15.90 -15.80
N SER A 481 -15.30 -15.61 -15.15
CA SER A 481 -15.62 -16.17 -13.84
C SER A 481 -16.29 -17.53 -13.90
N LEU A 482 -16.07 -18.37 -12.89
CA LEU A 482 -16.63 -19.71 -12.83
C LEU A 482 -18.16 -19.70 -12.90
N GLY A 483 -18.80 -18.78 -12.17
CA GLY A 483 -20.27 -18.63 -12.19
C GLY A 483 -20.81 -18.27 -13.57
N LYS A 484 -20.08 -17.49 -14.37
CA LYS A 484 -20.48 -17.17 -15.76
C LYS A 484 -20.36 -18.40 -16.67
N ILE A 485 -19.30 -19.20 -16.50
CA ILE A 485 -19.13 -20.45 -17.25
C ILE A 485 -20.27 -21.42 -16.93
N GLN A 486 -20.60 -21.61 -15.65
CA GLN A 486 -21.73 -22.44 -15.21
C GLN A 486 -23.06 -21.96 -15.81
N LYS A 487 -23.34 -20.66 -15.71
CA LYS A 487 -24.57 -20.08 -16.26
C LYS A 487 -24.67 -20.24 -17.79
N THR A 488 -23.56 -20.10 -18.51
CA THR A 488 -23.52 -20.33 -19.96
C THR A 488 -23.74 -21.79 -20.30
N ARG A 489 -23.10 -22.71 -19.58
CA ARG A 489 -23.32 -24.15 -19.72
C ARG A 489 -24.79 -24.50 -19.52
N GLU A 490 -25.41 -24.07 -18.42
CA GLU A 490 -26.81 -24.34 -18.11
C GLU A 490 -27.75 -23.83 -19.21
N ARG A 491 -27.49 -22.63 -19.77
CA ARG A 491 -28.28 -22.09 -20.89
C ARG A 491 -28.16 -22.94 -22.15
N LEU A 492 -26.93 -23.32 -22.52
CA LEU A 492 -26.70 -24.14 -23.72
C LEU A 492 -27.27 -25.54 -23.57
N GLU A 493 -27.04 -26.21 -22.42
CA GLU A 493 -27.55 -27.56 -22.15
C GLU A 493 -29.09 -27.59 -21.99
N SER A 494 -29.73 -26.47 -21.63
CA SER A 494 -31.19 -26.40 -21.57
C SER A 494 -31.86 -26.44 -22.95
N ARG A 495 -31.10 -26.28 -24.04
CA ARG A 495 -31.59 -26.34 -25.42
C ARG A 495 -31.45 -27.76 -25.95
N GLU A 496 -32.53 -28.28 -26.50
CA GLU A 496 -32.54 -29.59 -27.14
C GLU A 496 -31.59 -29.63 -28.34
N GLY A 497 -30.90 -30.75 -28.52
CA GLY A 497 -29.95 -30.96 -29.62
C GLY A 497 -28.56 -30.35 -29.43
N VAL A 498 -28.33 -29.52 -28.40
CA VAL A 498 -27.01 -28.92 -28.17
C VAL A 498 -26.03 -29.93 -27.59
N LYS A 499 -24.92 -30.16 -28.31
CA LYS A 499 -23.81 -31.01 -27.84
C LYS A 499 -22.60 -30.16 -27.44
N LEU A 500 -22.45 -29.92 -26.14
CA LEU A 500 -21.33 -29.16 -25.59
C LEU A 500 -20.10 -30.08 -25.42
N LEU A 501 -19.08 -29.89 -26.27
CA LEU A 501 -17.89 -30.75 -26.30
C LEU A 501 -16.90 -30.47 -25.17
N GLY A 502 -16.86 -29.23 -24.69
CA GLY A 502 -15.96 -28.83 -23.61
C GLY A 502 -15.56 -27.35 -23.63
N VAL A 503 -14.56 -27.02 -22.80
CA VAL A 503 -14.07 -25.66 -22.59
C VAL A 503 -12.65 -25.51 -23.14
N THR A 504 -12.39 -24.39 -23.82
CA THR A 504 -11.07 -23.99 -24.28
C THR A 504 -10.64 -22.70 -23.61
N PHE A 505 -9.45 -22.68 -23.02
CA PHE A 505 -8.88 -21.48 -22.46
C PHE A 505 -8.17 -20.64 -23.52
N ASN A 506 -8.33 -19.34 -23.44
CA ASN A 506 -7.61 -18.37 -24.24
C ASN A 506 -6.87 -17.37 -23.34
N GLN A 507 -5.92 -16.62 -23.89
CA GLN A 507 -5.11 -15.64 -23.18
C GLN A 507 -4.27 -16.27 -22.04
N VAL A 508 -3.88 -17.53 -22.19
CA VAL A 508 -3.06 -18.23 -21.20
C VAL A 508 -1.64 -17.65 -21.19
N LYS A 509 -1.16 -17.24 -20.02
CA LYS A 509 0.24 -16.84 -19.84
C LYS A 509 1.11 -18.09 -19.84
N VAL A 510 1.82 -18.31 -20.93
CA VAL A 510 2.70 -19.46 -21.07
C VAL A 510 4.07 -19.15 -20.45
N ASN A 511 4.39 -19.79 -19.32
CA ASN A 511 5.75 -19.77 -18.75
C ASN A 511 6.66 -20.72 -19.56
N GLY A 512 7.98 -20.46 -19.55
CA GLY A 512 8.96 -21.20 -20.36
C GLY A 512 8.89 -22.73 -20.27
N ASP A 513 8.47 -23.26 -19.12
CA ASP A 513 8.31 -24.71 -18.90
C ASP A 513 7.10 -25.31 -19.62
N TYR A 514 6.03 -24.55 -19.88
CA TYR A 514 4.84 -25.05 -20.56
C TYR A 514 5.11 -25.34 -22.05
N TYR A 515 6.03 -24.59 -22.68
CA TYR A 515 6.53 -24.92 -24.02
C TYR A 515 7.24 -26.27 -24.05
N SER A 516 7.92 -26.67 -22.96
CA SER A 516 8.66 -27.94 -22.91
C SER A 516 7.75 -29.18 -22.83
N ALA A 517 6.53 -29.03 -22.30
CA ALA A 517 5.54 -30.10 -22.18
C ALA A 517 4.77 -30.38 -23.49
N TYR A 518 4.62 -29.38 -24.36
CA TYR A 518 3.89 -29.49 -25.63
C TYR A 518 4.77 -29.44 -26.89
N GLY A 519 6.08 -29.21 -26.77
CA GLY A 519 6.96 -29.23 -27.93
C GLY A 519 8.45 -29.10 -27.61
N ARG A 520 9.22 -30.16 -27.88
CA ARG A 520 10.68 -30.10 -27.95
C ARG A 520 11.08 -29.45 -29.29
N VAL A 521 10.88 -28.14 -29.43
CA VAL A 521 11.32 -27.37 -30.61
C VAL A 521 12.55 -26.53 -30.24
N SER A 522 13.62 -26.70 -31.01
CA SER A 522 14.92 -26.07 -30.82
C SER A 522 14.80 -24.54 -30.76
N ARG A 523 15.38 -23.95 -29.71
CA ARG A 523 15.57 -22.51 -29.53
C ARG A 523 16.09 -21.84 -30.81
N ARG A 524 15.22 -21.13 -31.55
CA ARG A 524 15.63 -20.21 -32.61
C ARG A 524 15.88 -18.84 -31.98
N HIS A 525 17.13 -18.38 -32.05
CA HIS A 525 17.56 -17.08 -31.54
C HIS A 525 16.80 -15.96 -32.26
N LYS A 526 16.33 -14.98 -31.48
CA LYS A 526 15.69 -13.75 -31.96
C LYS A 526 16.64 -12.99 -32.90
N GLY A 527 16.34 -13.00 -34.20
CA GLY A 527 17.01 -12.20 -35.21
C GLY A 527 15.97 -11.58 -36.16
N GLY A 528 15.03 -10.80 -35.62
CA GLY A 528 13.87 -10.29 -36.37
C GLY A 528 13.75 -8.78 -36.49
N LEU A 529 14.74 -8.00 -36.01
CA LEU A 529 14.77 -6.54 -36.20
C LEU A 529 15.85 -6.11 -37.21
N TRP A 530 16.93 -6.89 -37.30
CA TRP A 530 18.07 -6.61 -38.19
C TRP A 530 17.79 -6.90 -39.67
N TYR A 531 16.86 -7.82 -39.97
CA TYR A 531 16.48 -8.18 -41.35
C TYR A 531 15.55 -7.12 -42.00
N LEU A 532 14.73 -6.44 -41.20
CA LEU A 532 13.82 -5.39 -41.66
C LEU A 532 14.54 -4.05 -41.90
N LEU A 533 15.60 -3.75 -41.15
CA LEU A 533 16.37 -2.51 -41.27
C LEU A 533 17.31 -2.46 -42.49
N ARG A 534 17.69 -3.61 -43.08
CA ARG A 534 18.68 -3.65 -44.18
C ARG A 534 18.09 -3.38 -45.56
N ARG A 535 16.76 -3.31 -45.71
CA ARG A 535 16.10 -3.02 -47.00
C ARG A 535 16.21 -1.55 -47.44
N ARG A 536 16.96 -0.70 -46.70
CA ARG A 536 17.01 0.75 -46.95
C ARG A 536 18.39 1.43 -46.93
N LEU A 537 19.50 0.69 -46.90
CA LEU A 537 20.84 1.30 -46.91
C LEU A 537 21.82 0.53 -47.82
N PRO A 538 22.22 1.08 -48.99
CA PRO A 538 23.41 0.60 -49.70
C PRO A 538 24.67 1.02 -48.92
N PHE A 539 25.54 0.05 -48.64
CA PHE A 539 26.84 0.31 -48.02
C PHE A 539 27.83 0.71 -49.12
N ILE A 540 28.23 1.98 -49.14
CA ILE A 540 29.22 2.53 -50.07
C ILE A 540 30.62 2.08 -49.63
N GLY A 541 31.26 1.23 -50.42
CA GLY A 541 32.70 0.99 -50.35
C GLY A 541 33.32 1.35 -51.70
N ARG A 542 34.20 2.36 -51.75
CA ARG A 542 34.95 2.73 -52.95
C ARG A 542 35.70 1.51 -53.50
N GLY A 543 35.41 1.15 -54.75
CA GLY A 543 36.23 0.22 -55.53
C GLY A 543 37.56 0.86 -55.93
N ALA A 544 38.58 0.02 -56.01
CA ALA A 544 39.63 0.16 -56.99
C ALA A 544 39.44 -0.99 -57.99
N GLU A 545 39.23 -0.60 -59.25
CA GLU A 545 39.15 -1.43 -60.46
C GLU A 545 37.85 -2.22 -60.65
N GLY A 546 37.24 -1.99 -61.82
CA GLY A 546 35.86 -2.31 -62.13
C GLY A 546 35.59 -3.80 -62.36
N GLU A 547 34.66 -4.33 -61.58
CA GLU A 547 33.84 -5.50 -61.86
C GLU A 547 32.47 -5.26 -61.20
N GLU A 548 31.40 -5.80 -61.79
CA GLU A 548 30.00 -5.61 -61.38
C GLU A 548 29.77 -5.79 -59.87
N GLU A 549 28.97 -4.88 -59.28
CA GLU A 549 28.66 -4.81 -57.85
C GLU A 549 27.78 -5.99 -57.38
N GLY A 550 28.41 -7.13 -57.08
CA GLY A 550 27.77 -8.27 -56.44
C GLY A 550 27.72 -8.14 -54.90
N PHE A 551 26.57 -8.41 -54.28
CA PHE A 551 26.45 -8.49 -52.83
C PHE A 551 27.29 -9.65 -52.27
N VAL A 552 28.14 -9.37 -51.29
CA VAL A 552 29.05 -10.36 -50.68
C VAL A 552 28.54 -10.78 -49.29
N LEU A 553 28.26 -12.07 -49.11
CA LEU A 553 27.78 -12.66 -47.86
C LEU A 553 28.95 -13.13 -46.98
N SER A 554 28.87 -12.89 -45.67
CA SER A 554 29.77 -13.43 -44.65
C SER A 554 29.45 -14.89 -44.31
N LEU A 555 30.38 -15.59 -43.66
CA LEU A 555 30.18 -16.96 -43.17
C LEU A 555 28.91 -17.15 -42.32
N ALA A 556 28.54 -16.14 -41.52
CA ALA A 556 27.33 -16.17 -40.72
C ALA A 556 26.08 -16.14 -41.60
N GLU A 557 26.05 -15.23 -42.57
CA GLU A 557 24.93 -15.06 -43.50
C GLU A 557 24.81 -16.24 -44.44
N MET A 558 25.93 -16.83 -44.89
CA MET A 558 25.95 -18.09 -45.65
C MET A 558 25.31 -19.24 -44.87
N ALA A 559 25.65 -19.37 -43.58
CA ALA A 559 25.11 -20.43 -42.72
C ALA A 559 23.60 -20.26 -42.52
N ASP A 560 23.15 -19.03 -42.30
CA ASP A 560 21.73 -18.68 -42.15
C ASP A 560 20.96 -18.89 -43.46
N TYR A 561 21.52 -18.49 -44.60
CA TYR A 561 20.91 -18.69 -45.92
C TYR A 561 20.76 -20.18 -46.27
N LEU A 562 21.76 -21.00 -45.91
CA LEU A 562 21.75 -22.44 -46.16
C LEU A 562 21.01 -23.26 -45.09
N GLY A 563 20.57 -22.64 -43.99
CA GLY A 563 19.92 -23.33 -42.87
C GLY A 563 20.84 -24.33 -42.15
N VAL A 564 22.16 -24.12 -42.16
CA VAL A 564 23.16 -25.02 -41.54
C VAL A 564 23.95 -24.31 -40.43
N SER A 565 24.63 -25.07 -39.57
CA SER A 565 25.49 -24.45 -38.55
C SER A 565 26.68 -23.70 -39.17
N ARG A 566 27.17 -22.64 -38.52
CA ARG A 566 28.38 -21.92 -38.95
C ARG A 566 29.61 -22.83 -39.08
N ALA A 567 29.69 -23.89 -38.26
CA ALA A 567 30.76 -24.88 -38.36
C ALA A 567 30.65 -25.72 -39.64
N THR A 568 29.42 -26.08 -40.04
CA THR A 568 29.14 -26.79 -41.29
C THR A 568 29.45 -25.92 -42.50
N ALA A 569 28.96 -24.67 -42.51
CA ALA A 569 29.26 -23.71 -43.58
C ALA A 569 30.78 -23.48 -43.73
N ARG A 570 31.51 -23.36 -42.61
CA ARG A 570 32.97 -23.22 -42.62
C ARG A 570 33.67 -24.46 -43.16
N ARG A 571 33.16 -25.65 -42.86
CA ARG A 571 33.70 -26.90 -43.38
C ARG A 571 33.51 -27.00 -44.90
N TRP A 572 32.35 -26.59 -45.40
CA TRP A 572 32.05 -26.57 -46.83
C TRP A 572 32.86 -25.53 -47.61
N CYS A 573 33.12 -24.36 -47.01
CA CYS A 573 34.06 -23.38 -47.59
C CYS A 573 35.48 -23.96 -47.65
N LYS A 574 35.94 -24.60 -46.58
CA LYS A 574 37.28 -25.22 -46.53
C LYS A 574 37.43 -26.40 -47.50
N SER A 575 36.36 -27.15 -47.76
CA SER A 575 36.39 -28.31 -48.66
C SER A 575 36.13 -27.96 -50.13
N GLY A 576 35.99 -26.67 -50.47
CA GLY A 576 35.64 -26.21 -51.82
C GLY A 576 34.21 -26.56 -52.27
N ARG A 577 33.35 -27.01 -51.34
CA ARG A 577 31.95 -27.37 -51.63
C ARG A 577 31.05 -26.13 -51.75
N LEU A 578 31.51 -25.00 -51.20
CA LEU A 578 30.98 -23.67 -51.48
C LEU A 578 32.06 -22.86 -52.20
N PRO A 579 31.73 -22.15 -53.30
CA PRO A 579 32.68 -21.30 -54.03
C PRO A 579 32.93 -19.98 -53.28
N ALA A 580 33.38 -20.08 -52.03
CA ALA A 580 33.70 -18.94 -51.17
C ALA A 580 35.19 -18.60 -51.27
N PHE A 581 35.52 -17.32 -51.24
CA PHE A 581 36.89 -16.81 -51.17
C PHE A 581 37.23 -16.34 -49.76
N ARG A 582 38.52 -16.22 -49.44
CA ARG A 582 39.01 -15.81 -48.12
C ARG A 582 39.40 -14.33 -48.14
N SER A 583 38.65 -13.51 -47.40
CA SER A 583 38.99 -12.10 -47.17
C SER A 583 39.69 -11.91 -45.81
N TRP A 584 40.22 -10.72 -45.54
CA TRP A 584 40.79 -10.37 -44.23
C TRP A 584 39.77 -10.55 -43.08
N PHE A 585 38.47 -10.38 -43.36
CA PHE A 585 37.38 -10.56 -42.40
C PHE A 585 36.80 -12.00 -42.37
N GLY A 586 37.45 -12.97 -43.01
CA GLY A 586 37.02 -14.37 -43.08
C GLY A 586 36.45 -14.79 -44.44
N TRP A 587 35.78 -15.94 -44.46
CA TRP A 587 35.18 -16.51 -45.67
C TRP A 587 34.00 -15.66 -46.16
N ARG A 588 34.00 -15.38 -47.45
CA ARG A 588 32.99 -14.59 -48.16
C ARG A 588 32.61 -15.24 -49.48
N ILE A 589 31.36 -15.08 -49.91
CA ILE A 589 30.86 -15.60 -51.19
C ILE A 589 29.99 -14.52 -51.85
N ARG A 590 30.01 -14.42 -53.18
CA ARG A 590 29.06 -13.56 -53.90
C ARG A 590 27.69 -14.25 -53.88
N GLU A 591 26.62 -13.49 -53.71
CA GLU A 591 25.26 -14.05 -53.64
C GLU A 591 24.86 -14.82 -54.91
N GLU A 592 25.33 -14.36 -56.07
CA GLU A 592 25.18 -15.01 -57.37
C GLU A 592 25.84 -16.40 -57.43
N ASP A 593 27.09 -16.52 -56.96
CA ASP A 593 27.83 -17.77 -56.89
C ASP A 593 27.16 -18.77 -55.94
N LEU A 594 26.59 -18.26 -54.83
CA LEU A 594 25.84 -19.08 -53.88
C LEU A 594 24.54 -19.60 -54.50
N ARG A 595 23.79 -18.75 -55.23
CA ARG A 595 22.58 -19.18 -55.96
C ARG A 595 22.90 -20.18 -57.05
N ALA A 596 24.00 -19.98 -57.80
CA ALA A 596 24.42 -20.89 -58.86
C ALA A 596 24.84 -22.28 -58.33
N ALA A 597 25.48 -22.34 -57.15
CA ALA A 597 25.89 -23.59 -56.51
C ALA A 597 24.73 -24.33 -55.78
N MET A 598 23.62 -23.64 -55.51
CA MET A 598 22.48 -24.17 -54.72
C MET A 598 21.91 -25.50 -55.24
N PRO A 599 21.67 -25.70 -56.56
CA PRO A 599 21.08 -26.93 -57.08
C PRO A 599 21.99 -28.16 -56.91
N GLN A 600 23.31 -27.94 -56.79
CA GLN A 600 24.31 -29.00 -56.65
C GLN A 600 24.57 -29.34 -55.18
N ILE A 601 24.50 -28.34 -54.30
CA ILE A 601 24.58 -28.51 -52.85
C ILE A 601 23.34 -29.25 -52.32
N MET A 602 22.15 -28.90 -52.79
CA MET A 602 20.89 -29.56 -52.41
C MET A 602 20.79 -31.00 -52.92
N ARG A 603 21.36 -31.30 -54.10
CA ARG A 603 21.44 -32.68 -54.62
C ARG A 603 22.34 -33.58 -53.77
N ASN A 604 23.48 -33.07 -53.33
CA ASN A 604 24.43 -33.82 -52.50
C ASN A 604 24.09 -33.83 -51.00
N ALA A 605 22.96 -33.24 -50.58
CA ALA A 605 22.45 -33.27 -49.20
C ALA A 605 21.31 -34.28 -48.99
N ARG A 606 20.86 -34.97 -50.06
CA ARG A 606 19.88 -36.08 -50.02
C ARG A 606 20.52 -37.48 -50.01
N VAL A 607 21.83 -37.56 -49.74
CA VAL A 607 22.56 -38.79 -49.39
C VAL A 607 23.15 -38.56 -48.02
#